data_AF-A0A1Y3N3E2-F1
#
_entry.id   AF-A0A1Y3N3E2-F1
#
_cell.length_a   1.000
_cell.length_b   1.000
_cell.length_c   1.000
_cell.angle_alpha   90.00
_cell.angle_beta   90.00
_cell.angle_gamma   90.00
#
_symmetry.space_group_name_H-M   'P 1'
#
loop_
_entity.id
_entity.type
_entity.pdbx_description
1 polymer ?
#
loop_
_entity_poly.entity_id
_entity_poly.type
_entity_poly.pdbx_seq_one_letter_code
_entity_poly.pdbx_strand_id
1 'polypeptide(L)'
;MRKEATVIALLILLAKAKAEEFYCWSKEVFDIECCPKGTTANYFDGDGDWYLNDNGEKCGIIDGNCWSKFFGYPCCMKHHENDTTLDSHGAWYL
;
A
#
# COMPACT_ATOMS: atom_id res chain seq x y z
N MET A 1 -8.22 8.34 47.16
CA MET A 1 -7.22 9.09 46.35
C MET A 1 -6.14 8.21 45.70
N ARG A 2 -5.54 7.23 46.41
CA ARG A 2 -4.39 6.46 45.87
C ARG A 2 -4.73 5.32 44.89
N LYS A 3 -5.98 4.83 44.88
CA LYS A 3 -6.44 3.71 44.03
C LYS A 3 -6.94 4.17 42.64
N GLU A 4 -7.48 5.39 42.58
CA GLU A 4 -7.99 6.01 41.35
C GLU A 4 -6.86 6.30 40.35
N ALA A 5 -5.74 6.84 40.85
CA ALA A 5 -4.59 7.22 40.05
C ALA A 5 -3.89 6.03 39.36
N THR A 6 -3.88 4.86 40.01
CA THR A 6 -3.27 3.63 39.46
C THR A 6 -4.10 3.00 38.34
N VAL A 7 -5.43 3.08 38.40
CA VAL A 7 -6.34 2.56 37.35
C VAL A 7 -6.23 3.42 36.09
N ILE A 8 -6.17 4.74 36.24
CA ILE A 8 -6.03 5.68 35.12
C ILE A 8 -4.69 5.48 34.40
N ALA A 9 -3.59 5.27 35.14
CA ALA A 9 -2.28 5.01 34.56
C ALA A 9 -2.24 3.68 33.76
N LEU A 10 -2.97 2.65 34.19
CA LEU A 10 -3.07 1.36 33.48
C LEU A 10 -3.81 1.49 32.14
N LEU A 11 -4.89 2.28 32.10
CA LEU A 11 -5.69 2.49 30.88
C LEU A 11 -4.92 3.26 29.79
N ILE A 12 -4.06 4.21 30.18
CA ILE A 12 -3.25 5.00 29.25
C ILE A 12 -2.16 4.15 28.58
N LEU A 13 -1.63 3.14 29.28
CA LEU A 13 -0.61 2.23 28.74
C LEU A 13 -1.15 1.25 27.68
N LEU A 14 -2.46 0.96 27.69
CA LEU A 14 -3.09 0.04 26.74
C LEU A 14 -3.47 0.70 25.39
N ALA A 15 -3.47 2.03 25.30
CA ALA A 15 -4.08 2.74 24.17
C ALA A 15 -3.11 3.18 23.06
N LYS A 16 -1.80 2.90 23.15
CA LYS A 16 -0.83 3.38 22.15
C LYS A 16 -0.34 2.27 21.22
N ALA A 17 -1.23 1.78 20.37
CA ALA A 17 -0.83 1.26 19.07
C ALA A 17 -0.94 2.40 18.06
N LYS A 18 0.17 3.07 17.74
CA LYS A 18 0.19 4.07 16.67
C LYS A 18 0.19 3.29 15.36
N ALA A 19 -0.94 3.27 14.64
CA ALA A 19 -0.95 2.77 13.27
C ALA A 19 0.03 3.62 12.44
N GLU A 20 0.89 2.95 11.68
CA GLU A 20 1.73 3.59 10.68
C GLU A 20 0.82 3.99 9.52
N GLU A 21 0.57 5.29 9.34
CA GLU A 21 -0.20 5.77 8.18
C GLU A 21 0.73 5.81 6.96
N PHE A 22 0.37 5.04 5.94
CA PHE A 22 1.02 5.04 4.63
C PHE A 22 0.13 5.78 3.63
N TYR A 23 0.75 6.34 2.58
CA TYR A 23 0.01 6.98 1.49
C TYR A 23 -0.78 5.93 0.69
N CYS A 24 -2.08 6.16 0.53
CA CYS A 24 -2.95 5.25 -0.21
C CYS A 24 -3.38 5.84 -1.56
N TRP A 25 -2.54 5.64 -2.57
CA TRP A 25 -2.79 6.17 -3.93
C TRP A 25 -4.13 5.70 -4.52
N SER A 26 -4.54 4.45 -4.26
CA SER A 26 -5.78 3.91 -4.81
C SER A 26 -7.01 4.60 -4.23
N LYS A 27 -6.94 5.01 -2.96
CA LYS A 27 -8.02 5.72 -2.28
C LYS A 27 -8.12 7.14 -2.82
N GLU A 28 -6.99 7.82 -2.92
CA GLU A 28 -6.94 9.21 -3.37
C GLU A 28 -7.31 9.39 -4.85
N VAL A 29 -6.93 8.45 -5.71
CA VAL A 29 -7.14 8.57 -7.16
C VAL A 29 -8.42 7.88 -7.63
N PHE A 30 -8.80 6.75 -7.00
CA PHE A 30 -9.89 5.88 -7.49
C PHE A 30 -10.99 5.61 -6.45
N ASP A 31 -10.90 6.15 -5.23
CA ASP A 31 -11.78 5.82 -4.09
C ASP A 31 -11.81 4.32 -3.74
N ILE A 32 -10.69 3.61 -3.99
CA ILE A 32 -10.51 2.19 -3.68
C ILE A 32 -9.55 2.03 -2.50
N GLU A 33 -9.94 1.31 -1.47
CA GLU A 33 -9.11 1.08 -0.28
C GLU A 33 -7.75 0.42 -0.61
N CYS A 34 -6.74 0.71 0.20
CA CYS A 34 -5.47 0.03 0.10
C CYS A 34 -5.52 -1.34 0.74
N CYS A 35 -4.70 -2.24 0.21
CA CYS A 35 -4.47 -3.52 0.82
C CYS A 35 -3.71 -3.36 2.14
N PRO A 36 -3.87 -4.30 3.09
CA PRO A 36 -3.02 -4.39 4.26
C PRO A 36 -1.52 -4.38 3.91
N LYS A 37 -0.70 -3.84 4.81
CA LYS A 37 0.76 -3.82 4.62
C LYS A 37 1.31 -5.23 4.42
N GLY A 38 2.12 -5.40 3.38
CA GLY A 38 2.72 -6.69 3.02
C GLY A 38 1.87 -7.58 2.11
N THR A 39 0.67 -7.15 1.70
CA THR A 39 -0.07 -7.85 0.64
C THR A 39 0.76 -7.88 -0.65
N THR A 40 0.84 -9.07 -1.26
CA THR A 40 1.50 -9.26 -2.56
C THR A 40 0.49 -9.03 -3.69
N ALA A 41 0.89 -8.27 -4.71
CA ALA A 41 0.08 -8.05 -5.90
C ALA A 41 -0.22 -9.38 -6.63
N ASN A 42 -1.46 -9.54 -7.12
CA ASN A 42 -1.84 -10.63 -8.01
C ASN A 42 -2.54 -10.13 -9.29
N TYR A 43 -2.73 -8.81 -9.40
CA TYR A 43 -3.36 -8.16 -10.53
C TYR A 43 -2.62 -6.86 -10.84
N PHE A 44 -2.38 -6.61 -12.12
CA PHE A 44 -1.61 -5.47 -12.61
C PHE A 44 -2.40 -4.83 -13.75
N ASP A 45 -2.56 -3.51 -13.71
CA ASP A 45 -3.23 -2.78 -14.78
C ASP A 45 -2.53 -1.45 -15.07
N GLY A 46 -3.16 -0.66 -15.94
CA GLY A 46 -2.63 0.63 -16.35
C GLY A 46 -2.56 1.66 -15.22
N ASP A 47 -3.05 1.41 -14.01
CA ASP A 47 -3.05 2.37 -12.91
C ASP A 47 -2.06 1.99 -11.80
N GLY A 48 -1.72 0.71 -11.69
CA GLY A 48 -0.72 0.22 -10.75
C GLY A 48 -0.87 -1.26 -10.43
N ASP A 49 -0.34 -1.60 -9.27
CA ASP A 49 -0.33 -2.95 -8.71
C ASP A 49 -1.48 -3.12 -7.73
N TRP A 50 -2.21 -4.22 -7.85
CA TRP A 50 -3.43 -4.47 -7.11
C TRP A 50 -3.48 -5.89 -6.57
N TYR A 51 -4.34 -6.07 -5.57
CA TYR A 51 -4.85 -7.37 -5.19
C TYR A 51 -6.33 -7.47 -5.58
N LEU A 52 -6.70 -8.55 -6.27
CA LEU A 52 -8.06 -8.89 -6.66
C LEU A 52 -8.40 -10.28 -6.07
N ASN A 53 -9.47 -10.37 -5.29
CA ASN A 53 -9.89 -11.65 -4.70
C ASN A 53 -10.92 -12.39 -5.58
N ASP A 54 -11.27 -13.62 -5.19
CA ASP A 54 -12.21 -14.47 -5.93
C ASP A 54 -13.65 -13.92 -5.98
N ASN A 55 -13.99 -12.97 -5.10
CA ASN A 55 -15.27 -12.28 -5.09
C ASN A 55 -15.30 -11.03 -6.00
N GLY A 56 -14.17 -10.69 -6.63
CA GLY A 56 -14.03 -9.50 -7.46
C GLY A 56 -13.76 -8.21 -6.67
N GLU A 57 -13.45 -8.31 -5.37
CA GLU A 57 -13.07 -7.15 -4.56
C GLU A 57 -11.59 -6.82 -4.80
N LYS A 58 -11.31 -5.53 -5.01
CA LYS A 58 -10.01 -5.00 -5.42
C LYS A 58 -9.49 -4.02 -4.37
N CYS A 59 -8.20 -4.09 -4.06
CA CYS A 59 -7.50 -3.10 -3.23
C CYS A 59 -6.15 -2.70 -3.85
N GLY A 60 -5.70 -1.47 -3.61
CA GLY A 60 -4.42 -0.97 -4.11
C GLY A 60 -3.23 -1.42 -3.26
N ILE A 61 -2.16 -1.89 -3.89
CA ILE A 61 -0.93 -2.27 -3.19
C ILE A 61 -0.21 -1.02 -2.71
N ILE A 62 0.22 -0.99 -1.45
CA ILE A 62 1.02 0.13 -0.91
C ILE A 62 2.29 0.28 -1.74
N ASP A 63 2.62 1.52 -2.13
CA ASP A 63 3.74 1.86 -3.02
C ASP A 63 3.66 1.22 -4.43
N GLY A 64 2.50 0.65 -4.79
CA GLY A 64 2.22 0.04 -6.09
C GLY A 64 1.64 1.00 -7.12
N ASN A 65 1.69 2.32 -6.90
CA ASN A 65 1.19 3.28 -7.88
C ASN A 65 2.05 3.27 -9.14
N CYS A 66 1.44 3.45 -10.31
CA CYS A 66 2.18 3.57 -11.55
C CYS A 66 2.89 4.92 -11.67
N TRP A 67 4.09 5.01 -11.12
CA TRP A 67 4.93 6.21 -11.14
C TRP A 67 5.50 6.51 -12.54
N SER A 68 5.66 5.51 -13.42
CA SER A 68 6.20 5.70 -14.78
C SER A 68 5.31 6.60 -15.66
N LYS A 69 3.99 6.62 -15.39
CA LYS A 69 3.03 7.54 -16.04
C LYS A 69 3.41 9.00 -15.87
N PHE A 70 4.01 9.38 -14.74
CA PHE A 70 4.48 10.75 -14.51
C PHE A 70 5.53 11.18 -15.54
N PHE A 71 6.32 10.23 -16.05
CA PHE A 71 7.35 10.44 -17.06
C PHE A 71 6.86 10.14 -18.49
N GLY A 72 5.56 9.85 -18.67
CA GLY A 72 4.97 9.56 -19.98
C GLY A 72 5.16 8.12 -20.47
N TYR A 73 5.54 7.20 -19.58
CA TYR A 73 5.70 5.77 -19.89
C TYR A 73 4.53 4.94 -19.34
N PRO A 74 4.18 3.80 -19.98
CA PRO A 74 3.14 2.92 -19.48
C PRO A 74 3.57 2.19 -18.20
N CYS A 75 2.57 1.61 -17.53
CA CYS A 75 2.79 0.77 -16.35
C CYS A 75 3.21 -0.64 -16.75
N CYS A 76 3.85 -1.31 -15.81
CA CYS A 76 4.11 -2.74 -15.93
C CYS A 76 2.80 -3.51 -15.82
N MET A 77 2.47 -4.27 -16.86
CA MET A 77 1.25 -5.09 -16.88
C MET A 77 1.46 -6.47 -16.26
N LYS A 78 2.68 -6.78 -15.79
CA LYS A 78 3.02 -7.99 -15.05
C LYS A 78 4.28 -7.76 -14.23
N HIS A 79 4.52 -8.59 -13.21
CA HIS A 79 5.80 -8.61 -12.50
C HIS A 79 6.90 -9.32 -13.30
N HIS A 80 8.06 -8.68 -13.47
CA HIS A 80 9.21 -9.18 -14.24
C HIS A 80 10.45 -9.36 -13.34
N GLU A 81 10.45 -10.34 -12.42
CA GLU A 81 11.54 -10.52 -11.42
C GLU A 81 12.95 -10.61 -12.02
N ASN A 82 13.09 -11.17 -13.23
CA ASN A 82 14.39 -11.46 -13.84
C ASN A 82 14.79 -10.54 -15.00
N ASP A 83 13.98 -9.52 -15.31
CA ASP A 83 14.17 -8.66 -16.48
C ASP A 83 13.90 -7.20 -16.12
N THR A 84 14.43 -6.78 -14.97
CA THR A 84 14.30 -5.41 -14.48
C THR A 84 15.62 -4.67 -14.50
N THR A 85 15.57 -3.42 -14.94
CA THR A 85 16.66 -2.45 -14.81
C THR A 85 16.28 -1.41 -13.76
N LEU A 86 17.18 -1.11 -12.82
CA LEU A 86 16.95 -0.11 -11.78
C LEU A 86 17.63 1.21 -12.15
N ASP A 87 16.91 2.33 -12.08
CA ASP A 87 17.46 3.68 -12.18
C ASP A 87 17.11 4.52 -10.94
N SER A 88 17.29 5.84 -11.01
CA SER A 88 16.94 6.76 -9.92
C SER A 88 15.45 6.92 -9.64
N HIS A 89 14.57 6.48 -10.55
CA HIS A 89 13.12 6.57 -10.44
C HIS A 89 12.50 5.27 -9.94
N GLY A 90 13.10 4.12 -10.27
CA GLY A 90 12.62 2.82 -9.81
C GLY A 90 13.03 1.68 -10.73
N ALA A 91 12.37 0.54 -10.55
CA ALA A 91 12.57 -0.64 -11.38
C ALA A 91 11.74 -0.52 -12.67
N TRP A 92 12.39 -0.63 -13.81
CA TRP A 92 11.80 -0.66 -15.14
C TRP A 92 11.91 -2.07 -15.72
N TYR A 93 11.07 -2.41 -16.69
CA TYR A 93 11.23 -3.58 -17.56
C TYR A 93 11.06 -3.14 -19.02
N LEU A 94 11.56 -3.94 -19.97
CA LEU A 94 11.46 -3.70 -21.41
C LEU A 94 10.29 -4.46 -22.07
#